data_AF-A0A7X7PHN1-F1
#
_entry.id   AF-A0A7X7PHN1-F1
#
_cell.length_a   1.000
_cell.length_b   1.000
_cell.length_c   1.000
_cell.angle_alpha   90.00
_cell.angle_beta   90.00
_cell.angle_gamma   90.00
#
_symmetry.space_group_name_H-M   'P 1'
#
loop_
_entity.id
_entity.type
_entity.pdbx_description
1 polymer ?
#
loop_
_entity_poly.entity_id
_entity_poly.type
_entity_poly.pdbx_seq_one_letter_code
_entity_poly.pdbx_strand_id
1 'polypeptide(L)' 'MSSTFIARDVSFRYRGASRDAVAGLTMDVPRGSFYALLGPNGSGKST' A
#
# COMPACT_ATOMS: atom_id res chain seq x y z
N MET A 1 -17.46 -12.35 2.63
CA MET A 1 -16.28 -12.33 3.53
C MET A 1 -16.09 -10.90 4.02
N SER A 2 -15.92 -10.68 5.33
CA SER A 2 -15.76 -9.33 5.90
C SER A 2 -14.28 -8.89 5.86
N SER A 3 -13.99 -7.77 5.18
CA SER A 3 -12.66 -7.16 5.14
C SER A 3 -12.40 -6.38 6.43
N THR A 4 -11.24 -6.58 7.05
CA THR A 4 -10.86 -5.85 8.28
C THR A 4 -10.03 -4.61 7.98
N PHE A 5 -9.26 -4.63 6.90
CA PHE A 5 -8.48 -3.49 6.42
C PHE A 5 -8.73 -3.29 4.93
N ILE A 6 -8.97 -2.04 4.54
CA ILE A 6 -9.25 -1.63 3.17
C ILE A 6 -8.45 -0.38 2.88
N ALA A 7 -7.71 -0.40 1.79
CA ALA A 7 -7.11 0.79 1.17
C ALA A 7 -7.70 0.96 -0.23
N ARG A 8 -8.09 2.20 -0.57
CA ARG A 8 -8.68 2.57 -1.85
C ARG A 8 -7.94 3.75 -2.42
N ASP A 9 -7.43 3.57 -3.64
CA ASP A 9 -6.75 4.60 -4.44
C ASP A 9 -5.71 5.43 -3.65
N VAL A 10 -4.98 4.75 -2.76
CA VAL A 10 -4.02 5.42 -1.88
C VAL A 10 -2.82 5.86 -2.70
N SER A 11 -2.54 7.16 -2.68
CA SER A 11 -1.36 7.74 -3.29
C SER A 11 -0.61 8.58 -2.26
N PHE A 12 0.72 8.50 -2.27
CA PHE A 12 1.57 9.24 -1.37
C PHE A 12 2.91 9.60 -2.01
N ARG A 13 3.32 10.85 -1.80
CA ARG A 13 4.61 11.41 -2.24
C ARG A 13 5.27 12.16 -1.10
N TYR A 14 6.53 11.83 -0.82
CA TYR A 14 7.33 12.62 0.11
C TYR A 14 7.60 14.03 -0.43
N ARG A 15 7.67 15.01 0.47
CA ARG A 15 7.98 16.39 0.10
C ARG A 15 9.32 16.47 -0.64
N GLY A 16 9.29 17.06 -1.84
CA GLY A 16 10.48 17.23 -2.69
C GLY A 16 10.83 16.01 -3.55
N ALA A 17 10.12 14.89 -3.44
CA ALA A 17 10.31 13.76 -4.34
C ALA A 17 9.74 14.08 -5.73
N SER A 18 10.45 13.63 -6.78
CA SER A 18 10.00 13.78 -8.18
C SER A 18 8.94 12.75 -8.58
N ARG A 19 8.73 11.71 -7.77
CA ARG A 19 7.82 10.59 -8.05
C ARG A 19 7.11 10.15 -6.78
N ASP A 20 5.90 9.62 -6.95
CA ASP A 20 5.12 8.98 -5.90
C ASP A 20 5.82 7.74 -5.35
N ALA A 21 5.78 7.60 -4.02
CA ALA A 21 6.22 6.39 -3.34
C ALA A 21 5.14 5.30 -3.41
N VAL A 22 3.87 5.70 -3.33
CA VAL A 22 2.69 4.85 -3.57
C VAL A 22 1.79 5.60 -4.56
N ALA A 23 1.34 4.94 -5.61
CA ALA A 23 0.48 5.54 -6.63
C ALA A 23 -0.74 4.64 -6.91
N GLY A 24 -1.93 5.09 -6.48
CA GLY A 24 -3.21 4.43 -6.72
C GLY A 24 -3.36 3.04 -6.09
N LEU A 25 -2.79 2.80 -4.90
CA LEU A 25 -2.87 1.50 -4.24
C LEU A 25 -4.28 1.19 -3.77
N THR A 26 -4.83 0.11 -4.29
CA THR A 26 -6.10 -0.47 -3.85
C THR A 26 -5.87 -1.90 -3.35
N MET A 27 -6.22 -2.17 -2.09
CA MET A 27 -6.12 -3.52 -1.52
C MET A 27 -7.20 -3.77 -0.45
N ASP A 28 -7.59 -5.03 -0.34
CA ASP A 28 -8.49 -5.54 0.69
C ASP A 28 -7.79 -6.65 1.47
N VAL A 29 -7.84 -6.58 2.79
CA VAL A 29 -7.32 -7.64 3.67
C VAL A 29 -8.50 -8.24 4.45
N PRO A 30 -8.95 -9.45 4.06
CA PRO A 30 -10.00 -10.18 4.75
C PRO A 30 -9.62 -10.50 6.21
N ARG A 31 -10.63 -10.55 7.09
CA ARG A 31 -10.40 -11.01 8.47
C ARG A 31 -9.85 -12.43 8.49
N GLY A 32 -8.86 -12.69 9.35
CA GLY A 32 -8.28 -14.03 9.55
C GLY A 32 -7.29 -14.47 8.47
N SER A 33 -6.88 -13.54 7.61
CA SER A 33 -5.89 -13.80 6.56
C SER A 33 -4.48 -13.37 6.98
N PHE A 34 -3.48 -13.92 6.28
CA PHE A 34 -2.07 -13.54 6.42
C PHE A 34 -1.53 -13.09 5.06
N TYR A 35 -1.00 -11.88 4.99
CA TYR A 35 -0.49 -11.26 3.76
C TYR A 35 0.92 -10.73 3.97
N ALA A 36 1.76 -10.84 2.94
CA ALA A 36 3.07 -10.22 2.88
C ALA A 36 3.11 -9.20 1.76
N LEU A 37 3.54 -7.97 2.08
CA LEU A 37 3.83 -6.95 1.08
C LEU A 37 5.32 -7.06 0.71
N LEU A 38 5.59 -7.57 -0.49
CA LEU A 38 6.95 -7.86 -0.95
C LEU A 38 7.38 -6.91 -2.07
N GLY A 39 8.69 -6.70 -2.19
CA GLY A 39 9.27 -5.88 -3.25
C GLY A 39 10.66 -5.32 -2.90
N PRO A 40 11.40 -4.79 -3.88
CA PRO A 40 12.74 -4.24 -3.67
C PRO A 40 12.77 -3.05 -2.69
N ASN A 41 13.93 -2.72 -2.13
CA ASN A 41 14.09 -1.50 -1.33
C ASN A 41 13.70 -0.26 -2.14
N GLY A 42 13.03 0.69 -1.49
CA GLY A 42 12.52 1.90 -2.14
C GLY A 42 11.23 1.72 -2.94
N SER A 43 10.61 0.53 -2.96
CA SER A 43 9.34 0.29 -3.68
C SER A 43 8.08 0.83 -2.98
N GLY A 44 8.20 1.63 -1.92
CA GLY A 44 7.06 2.24 -1.23
C GLY A 44 6.35 1.37 -0.18
N LYS A 45 6.93 0.24 0.27
CA LYS A 45 6.26 -0.69 1.20
C LYS A 45 6.08 -0.19 2.63
N SER A 46 6.98 0.68 3.09
CA SER A 46 6.99 1.26 4.45
C SER A 46 6.49 2.70 4.47
N THR A 47 6.14 3.22 3.29
CA THR A 47 5.73 4.59 3.03
C THR A 47 4.21 4.63 2.99
#